data_AF-A0A2G2R4A5-F1
#
_entry.id   AF-A0A2G2R4A5-F1
#
_cell.length_a   1.000
_cell.length_b   1.000
_cell.length_c   1.000
_cell.angle_alpha   90.00
_cell.angle_beta   90.00
_cell.angle_gamma   90.00
#
_symmetry.space_group_name_H-M   'P 1'
#
loop_
_entity.id
_entity.type
_entity.pdbx_description
1 polymer ?
#
loop_
_entity_poly.entity_id
_entity_poly.type
_entity_poly.pdbx_seq_one_letter_code
_entity_poly.pdbx_strand_id
1 'polypeptide(L)' 'MVLPADFVGLIMYLFTRVLDGRNEYVTDGIQRALGRPAKDFSDYARDVAKTGVWAVKIKKDER' A
#
# COMPACT_ATOMS: atom_id res chain seq x y z
N MET A 1 12.38 11.77 17.44
CA MET A 1 11.45 10.68 17.82
C MET A 1 11.98 9.40 17.18
N VAL A 2 12.29 8.38 17.98
CA VAL A 2 12.82 7.09 17.49
C VAL A 2 11.67 6.07 17.54
N LEU A 3 11.53 5.22 16.52
CA LEU A 3 10.52 4.17 16.51
C LEU A 3 10.87 3.09 17.55
N PRO A 4 9.88 2.44 18.20
CA PRO A 4 10.13 1.33 19.10
C PRO A 4 10.81 0.16 18.39
N ALA A 5 11.66 -0.59 19.11
CA ALA A 5 12.48 -1.66 18.54
C ALA A 5 11.67 -2.75 17.84
N ASP A 6 10.51 -3.12 18.38
CA ASP A 6 9.64 -4.15 17.80
C ASP A 6 9.08 -3.73 16.44
N PHE A 7 8.79 -2.43 16.26
CA PHE A 7 8.36 -1.91 14.96
C PHE A 7 9.49 -1.99 13.93
N VAL A 8 10.71 -1.66 14.33
CA VAL A 8 11.88 -1.80 13.45
C VAL A 8 12.09 -3.26 13.07
N GLY A 9 12.00 -4.18 14.04
CA GLY A 9 12.11 -5.62 13.81
C GLY A 9 11.03 -6.15 12.85
N LEU A 10 9.77 -5.73 13.03
CA LEU A 10 8.66 -6.10 12.15
C LEU A 10 8.90 -5.63 10.71
N ILE A 11 9.28 -4.36 10.53
CA ILE A 11 9.51 -3.79 9.20
C ILE A 11 10.68 -4.52 8.51
N MET A 12 11.77 -4.79 9.24
CA MET A 12 12.90 -5.56 8.71
C MET A 12 12.48 -6.97 8.30
N TYR A 13 11.65 -7.65 9.10
CA TYR A 13 11.10 -8.96 8.74
C TYR A 13 10.26 -8.89 7.46
N LEU A 14 9.34 -7.93 7.33
CA LEU A 14 8.50 -7.78 6.13
C LEU A 14 9.35 -7.62 4.87
N PHE A 15 10.38 -6.76 4.91
CA PHE A 15 11.25 -6.54 3.76
C PHE A 15 12.13 -7.74 3.41
N THR A 16 12.62 -8.48 4.41
CA THR A 16 13.59 -9.57 4.18
C THR A 16 12.95 -10.94 3.97
N ARG A 17 11.71 -11.15 4.42
CA ARG A 17 11.05 -12.46 4.42
C ARG A 17 9.75 -12.51 3.61
N VAL A 18 9.00 -11.42 3.54
CA VAL A 18 7.73 -11.37 2.80
C VAL A 18 7.96 -10.86 1.38
N LEU A 19 8.88 -9.91 1.20
CA LEU A 19 9.22 -9.33 -0.09
C LEU A 19 10.47 -9.97 -0.71
N ASP A 20 10.65 -11.28 -0.52
CA ASP A 20 11.77 -12.06 -1.03
C ASP A 20 11.56 -12.59 -2.47
N GLY A 21 10.58 -12.04 -3.19
CA GLY A 21 10.21 -12.44 -4.55
C GLY A 21 9.15 -13.56 -4.62
N ARG A 22 8.97 -14.38 -3.57
CA ARG A 22 7.98 -15.48 -3.60
C ARG A 22 6.53 -15.02 -3.76
N ASN A 23 6.25 -13.74 -3.52
CA ASN A 23 4.93 -13.12 -3.60
C ASN A 23 4.78 -12.14 -4.78
N GLU A 24 5.66 -12.21 -5.79
CA GLU A 24 5.71 -11.21 -6.87
C GLU A 24 4.68 -11.43 -7.99
N TYR A 25 4.10 -12.64 -8.09
CA TYR A 25 3.16 -12.99 -9.15
C TYR A 25 1.70 -12.84 -8.72
N VAL A 26 0.87 -12.42 -9.67
CA VAL A 26 -0.58 -12.39 -9.50
C VAL A 26 -1.13 -13.81 -9.35
N THR A 27 -2.19 -13.95 -8.54
CA THR A 27 -2.87 -15.23 -8.31
C THR A 27 -4.38 -15.07 -8.41
N ASP A 28 -5.11 -16.18 -8.52
CA ASP A 28 -6.57 -16.21 -8.71
C ASP A 28 -7.37 -16.26 -7.39
N GLY A 29 -6.73 -16.07 -6.24
CA GLY A 29 -7.33 -16.31 -4.93
C GLY A 29 -8.64 -15.54 -4.69
N ILE A 30 -8.73 -14.29 -5.16
CA ILE A 30 -9.96 -13.49 -5.07
C ILE A 30 -11.09 -14.09 -5.90
N GLN A 31 -10.79 -14.55 -7.12
CA GLN A 31 -11.79 -15.18 -7.97
C GLN A 31 -12.31 -16.47 -7.35
N ARG A 32 -11.42 -17.30 -6.78
CA ARG A 32 -11.81 -18.54 -6.10
C ARG A 32 -12.64 -18.29 -4.83
N ALA A 33 -12.32 -17.25 -4.06
CA ALA A 33 -13.01 -16.95 -2.80
C ALA A 33 -14.33 -16.21 -3.00
N LEU A 34 -14.41 -15.29 -3.97
CA LEU A 34 -15.51 -14.32 -4.10
C LEU A 34 -16.26 -14.37 -5.45
N GLY A 35 -15.85 -15.23 -6.39
CA GLY A 35 -16.52 -15.38 -7.69
C GLY A 35 -16.38 -14.18 -8.64
N ARG A 36 -15.50 -13.23 -8.32
CA ARG A 36 -15.22 -12.03 -9.14
C ARG A 36 -13.71 -11.78 -9.25
N PRO A 37 -13.23 -11.10 -10.29
CA PRO A 37 -11.81 -10.76 -10.38
C PRO A 37 -11.37 -9.81 -9.27
N ALA A 38 -10.06 -9.83 -8.96
CA ALA A 38 -9.43 -8.81 -8.13
C ALA A 38 -9.57 -7.43 -8.78
N LYS A 39 -9.67 -6.38 -7.96
CA LYS A 39 -9.65 -5.00 -8.47
C LYS A 39 -8.23 -4.67 -8.91
N ASP A 40 -8.07 -4.06 -10.08
CA ASP A 40 -6.78 -3.53 -10.51
C ASP A 40 -6.30 -2.42 -9.55
N PHE A 41 -5.02 -2.44 -9.19
CA PHE A 41 -4.47 -1.48 -8.25
C PHE A 41 -4.51 -0.05 -8.80
N SER A 42 -4.38 0.13 -10.11
CA SER A 42 -4.44 1.45 -10.76
C SER A 42 -5.83 2.05 -10.67
N ASP A 43 -6.88 1.22 -10.80
CA ASP A 43 -8.27 1.65 -10.59
C ASP A 43 -8.50 2.08 -9.14
N TYR A 44 -7.99 1.29 -8.19
CA TYR A 44 -8.03 1.67 -6.78
C TYR A 44 -7.33 3.00 -6.53
N ALA A 45 -6.10 3.17 -7.02
CA ALA A 45 -5.32 4.38 -6.84
C ALA A 45 -6.03 5.61 -7.44
N ARG A 46 -6.63 5.48 -8.63
CA ARG A 46 -7.44 6.55 -9.25
C ARG A 46 -8.64 6.95 -8.40
N ASP A 47 -9.37 5.98 -7.87
CA ASP A 47 -10.55 6.27 -7.03
C ASP A 47 -10.16 6.95 -5.71
N VAL A 48 -9.08 6.49 -5.07
CA VAL A 48 -8.59 7.11 -3.83
C VAL A 48 -8.06 8.51 -4.09
N ALA A 49 -7.35 8.75 -5.19
CA ALA A 49 -6.84 10.08 -5.53
C ALA A 49 -7.97 11.12 -5.63
N LYS A 50 -9.13 10.75 -6.18
CA LYS A 50 -10.31 11.62 -6.26
C LYS A 50 -10.85 12.07 -4.90
N THR A 51 -10.59 11.32 -3.83
CA THR A 51 -11.02 11.70 -2.47
C THR A 51 -10.23 12.88 -1.90
N GLY A 52 -9.08 13.22 -2.49
CA GLY A 52 -8.21 14.28 -1.99
C GLY A 52 -7.44 13.91 -0.73
N VAL A 53 -7.48 12.66 -0.26
CA VAL A 53 -6.75 12.22 0.95
C VAL A 53 -5.24 12.46 0.86
N TRP A 54 -4.70 12.52 -0.36
CA TRP A 54 -3.28 12.80 -0.65
C TRP A 54 -2.99 14.26 -0.99
N ALA A 55 -4.00 15.15 -0.93
CA ALA A 55 -3.81 16.56 -1.26
C ALA A 55 -2.91 17.23 -0.22
N VAL A 56 -1.75 17.71 -0.65
CA VAL A 56 -0.86 18.51 0.21
C VAL A 56 -1.47 19.90 0.38
N LYS A 57 -1.73 20.30 1.62
CA LYS A 57 -2.09 21.68 1.92
C LYS A 57 -0.85 22.56 1.77
N ILE A 58 -0.72 23.19 0.61
CA ILE A 58 0.29 24.24 0.43
C ILE A 58 -0.24 25.51 1.12
N LYS A 59 0.43 25.95 2.20
CA LYS A 59 0.25 27.31 2.68
C LYS A 59 0.89 28.25 1.65
N LYS A 60 0.11 29.18 1.11
CA LYS A 60 0.69 30.29 0.34
C LYS A 60 1.54 31.12 1.29
N ASP A 61 2.77 31.35 0.90
CA ASP A 61 3.70 32.26 1.57
C ASP A 61 3.16 33.69 1.43
N GLU A 62 2.67 34.25 2.54
CA GLU A 62 2.31 35.67 2.64
C GLU A 62 3.61 36.43 2.91
N ARG A 63 4.22 36.91 1.82
CA ARG A 63 5.22 37.98 1.90
C ARG A 63 4.65 39.21 2.59
#